data_AF-Q557F2-F1
#
_entry.id   AF-Q557F2-F1
#
_cell.length_a   1.000
_cell.length_b   1.000
_cell.length_c   1.000
_cell.angle_alpha   90.00
_cell.angle_beta   90.00
_cell.angle_gamma   90.00
#
_symmetry.space_group_name_H-M   'P 1'
#
loop_
_entity.id
_entity.type
_entity.pdbx_description
1 polymer ?
#
loop_
_entity_poly.entity_id
_entity_poly.type
_entity_poly.pdbx_seq_one_letter_code
_entity_poly.pdbx_strand_id
1 'polypeptide(L)'
;MKLNYNFYFLIILLIFLIINKNQSQIVKGPKIWSKQIIDTTFMLNQGINFTVNNITNDSNKMYQRYDWSFMRFFIHNNKSKLLMSTDYHPRVDEFTTIKIPNTNFMVQNEHYTVWAEFPGLKNISTFTSVRENQTFPCTFNNSIGVMETLTNYTDCKNNTSGNYTKEVIVNTETFKLYPIILPPKHIFSNLTQSFVNYFTIIVQLENGKIVDAVWDGDRIPGMCEKQCDQCIDSQCGVKVKDMKCNELRDNDKLSNSTIINGTTTTTTTTTGTSTTTPSSTPILIRDGIPINGCQVKSFIAWAGVDRLGKPCQSINKIPSKFQEYSATSIKKIGTGLLTDFLYRVNDQNNPNTP
;
A
#
# COMPACT_ATOMS: atom_id res chain seq x y z
N MET A 1 -13.33 55.60 -24.70
CA MET A 1 -14.32 54.53 -24.43
C MET A 1 -13.76 53.10 -24.34
N LYS A 2 -12.44 52.87 -24.44
CA LYS A 2 -11.85 51.50 -24.37
C LYS A 2 -11.62 50.95 -22.95
N LEU A 3 -11.73 51.77 -21.89
CA LEU A 3 -11.41 51.35 -20.52
C LEU A 3 -12.45 50.39 -19.90
N ASN A 4 -13.71 50.43 -20.37
CA ASN A 4 -14.79 49.64 -19.75
C ASN A 4 -14.66 48.13 -20.02
N TYR A 5 -14.08 47.71 -21.14
CA TYR A 5 -14.03 46.28 -21.49
C TYR A 5 -13.11 45.47 -20.56
N ASN A 6 -11.96 46.02 -20.19
CA ASN A 6 -11.01 45.36 -19.28
C ASN A 6 -11.60 45.17 -17.87
N PHE A 7 -12.43 46.12 -17.41
CA PHE A 7 -13.07 46.02 -16.10
C PHE A 7 -14.12 44.90 -16.06
N TYR A 8 -14.96 44.78 -17.09
CA TYR A 8 -15.93 43.68 -17.19
C TYR A 8 -15.24 42.31 -17.31
N PHE A 9 -14.14 42.23 -18.05
CA PHE A 9 -13.36 40.99 -18.17
C PHE A 9 -12.77 40.54 -16.82
N LEU A 10 -12.22 41.46 -16.03
CA LEU A 10 -11.70 41.17 -14.69
C LEU A 10 -12.80 40.65 -13.75
N ILE A 11 -14.00 41.25 -13.79
CA ILE A 11 -15.14 40.80 -12.98
C ILE A 11 -15.57 39.38 -13.37
N ILE A 12 -15.68 39.08 -14.67
CA ILE A 12 -16.03 37.73 -15.14
C ILE A 12 -15.00 36.70 -14.69
N LEU A 13 -13.70 37.05 -14.75
CA LEU A 13 -12.62 36.17 -14.33
C LEU A 13 -12.64 35.90 -12.82
N LEU A 14 -12.96 36.91 -11.99
CA LEU A 14 -13.18 36.75 -10.56
C LEU A 14 -14.38 35.86 -10.24
N ILE A 15 -15.50 36.03 -10.95
CA ILE A 15 -16.69 35.17 -10.80
C ILE A 15 -16.34 33.72 -11.14
N PHE A 16 -15.62 33.47 -12.24
CA PHE A 16 -15.16 32.13 -12.61
C PHE A 16 -14.23 31.52 -11.55
N LEU A 17 -13.29 32.30 -10.98
CA LEU A 17 -12.42 31.83 -9.90
C LEU A 17 -13.23 31.48 -8.63
N ILE A 18 -14.25 32.26 -8.28
CA ILE A 18 -15.11 32.00 -7.12
C ILE A 18 -15.97 30.74 -7.34
N ILE A 19 -16.59 30.60 -8.53
CA ILE A 19 -17.37 29.40 -8.88
C ILE A 19 -16.47 28.17 -8.86
N ASN A 20 -15.29 28.24 -9.51
CA ASN A 20 -14.33 27.15 -9.52
C ASN A 20 -13.79 26.84 -8.12
N LYS A 21 -13.58 27.82 -7.24
CA LYS A 21 -13.15 27.59 -5.85
C LYS A 21 -14.26 26.94 -5.01
N ASN A 22 -15.51 27.36 -5.18
CA ASN A 22 -16.66 26.81 -4.44
C ASN A 22 -17.08 25.42 -4.93
N GLN A 23 -16.87 25.14 -6.21
CA GLN A 23 -17.01 23.80 -6.79
C GLN A 23 -15.72 22.98 -6.67
N SER A 24 -14.60 23.62 -6.36
CA SER A 24 -13.32 22.95 -6.17
C SER A 24 -13.50 21.95 -5.05
N GLN A 25 -13.28 20.70 -5.41
CA GLN A 25 -13.36 19.60 -4.49
C GLN A 25 -12.23 19.67 -3.43
N ILE A 26 -11.29 20.62 -3.54
CA ILE A 26 -10.33 20.99 -2.49
C ILE A 26 -11.06 21.61 -1.28
N VAL A 27 -12.11 22.40 -1.50
CA VAL A 27 -12.87 23.06 -0.42
C VAL A 27 -13.94 22.13 0.17
N LYS A 28 -14.57 21.30 -0.66
CA LYS A 28 -15.63 20.36 -0.24
C LYS A 28 -15.14 18.95 0.11
N GLY A 29 -13.83 18.68 0.02
CA GLY A 29 -13.27 17.43 0.52
C GLY A 29 -13.50 17.29 2.03
N PRO A 30 -13.62 16.07 2.56
CA PRO A 30 -13.64 15.88 4.01
C PRO A 30 -12.40 16.56 4.59
N LYS A 31 -12.58 17.48 5.54
CA LYS A 31 -11.46 18.04 6.30
C LYS A 31 -10.82 16.87 7.05
N ILE A 32 -9.71 16.36 6.53
CA ILE A 32 -8.95 15.29 7.18
C ILE A 32 -8.24 15.95 8.37
N TRP A 33 -8.92 16.02 9.51
CA TRP A 33 -8.26 16.27 10.77
C TRP A 33 -7.42 15.03 11.01
N SER A 34 -6.09 15.17 10.99
CA SER A 34 -5.19 14.19 11.57
C SER A 34 -5.64 14.00 13.02
N LYS A 35 -6.49 12.99 13.27
CA LYS A 35 -6.78 12.57 14.63
C LYS A 35 -5.44 12.23 15.27
N GLN A 36 -5.28 12.75 16.48
CA GLN A 36 -4.12 12.64 17.36
C GLN A 36 -3.22 11.44 17.06
N ILE A 37 -1.92 11.70 17.05
CA ILE A 37 -0.90 10.68 17.33
C ILE A 37 -1.24 10.12 18.72
N ILE A 38 -1.94 8.99 18.77
CA ILE A 38 -2.21 8.29 20.02
C ILE A 38 -0.94 7.49 20.32
N ASP A 39 -0.22 7.90 21.35
CA ASP A 39 0.86 7.10 21.92
C ASP A 39 0.25 5.85 22.56
N THR A 40 0.27 4.73 21.84
CA THR A 40 -0.33 3.46 22.26
C THR A 40 0.39 2.82 23.43
N THR A 41 1.59 3.28 23.80
CA THR A 41 2.28 2.76 25.00
C THR A 41 1.51 3.09 26.29
N PHE A 42 0.75 4.18 26.32
CA PHE A 42 -0.16 4.49 27.44
C PHE A 42 -1.43 3.63 27.42
N MET A 43 -1.91 3.25 26.24
CA MET A 43 -3.18 2.52 26.06
C MET A 43 -3.03 1.00 26.31
N LEU A 44 -1.86 0.42 26.05
CA LEU A 44 -1.57 -0.99 26.37
C LEU A 44 -1.60 -1.30 27.87
N ASN A 45 -1.31 -0.32 28.73
CA ASN A 45 -1.44 -0.46 30.19
C ASN A 45 -2.86 -0.25 30.72
N GLN A 46 -3.80 0.24 29.90
CA GLN A 46 -5.18 0.53 30.30
C GLN A 46 -6.18 -0.58 29.94
N GLY A 47 -5.72 -1.71 29.36
CA GLY A 47 -6.61 -2.83 29.02
C GLY A 47 -7.71 -2.47 28.02
N ILE A 48 -7.55 -1.38 27.26
CA ILE A 48 -8.52 -0.99 26.24
C ILE A 48 -8.32 -1.93 25.04
N ASN A 49 -9.19 -2.94 24.95
CA ASN A 49 -9.37 -3.75 23.77
C ASN A 49 -9.71 -2.81 22.59
N PHE A 50 -8.73 -2.59 21.71
CA PHE A 50 -8.96 -1.92 20.44
C PHE A 50 -9.82 -2.85 19.60
N THR A 51 -11.14 -2.69 19.69
CA THR A 51 -12.03 -3.22 18.68
C THR A 51 -11.73 -2.40 17.43
N VAL A 52 -10.95 -2.98 16.52
CA VAL A 52 -10.91 -2.53 15.13
C VAL A 52 -12.36 -2.60 14.67
N ASN A 53 -13.11 -1.50 14.78
CA ASN A 53 -14.39 -1.38 14.10
C ASN A 53 -14.06 -1.70 12.65
N ASN A 54 -14.55 -2.87 12.24
CA ASN A 54 -13.99 -3.62 11.14
C ASN A 54 -14.07 -2.72 9.91
N ILE A 55 -12.91 -2.29 9.39
CA ILE A 55 -12.84 -1.45 8.17
C ILE A 55 -13.58 -2.17 7.01
N THR A 56 -13.77 -3.49 7.15
CA THR A 56 -14.58 -4.37 6.32
C THR A 56 -16.08 -4.07 6.28
N ASN A 57 -16.65 -3.18 7.11
CA ASN A 57 -18.07 -2.81 7.00
C ASN A 57 -18.42 -2.18 5.63
N ASP A 58 -17.42 -1.67 4.91
CA ASP A 58 -17.56 -1.13 3.56
C ASP A 58 -17.13 -2.13 2.45
N SER A 59 -17.00 -3.43 2.76
CA SER A 59 -16.48 -4.45 1.83
C SER A 59 -17.31 -4.61 0.55
N ASN A 60 -18.57 -4.19 0.58
CA ASN A 60 -19.49 -4.28 -0.55
C ASN A 60 -19.57 -2.99 -1.38
N LYS A 61 -18.90 -1.91 -0.97
CA LYS A 61 -18.95 -0.65 -1.70
C LYS A 61 -18.24 -0.76 -3.03
N MET A 62 -18.90 -0.17 -4.03
CA MET A 62 -18.38 0.00 -5.37
C MET A 62 -18.01 1.46 -5.55
N TYR A 63 -16.72 1.71 -5.74
CA TYR A 63 -16.14 3.01 -5.99
C TYR A 63 -16.19 3.36 -7.48
N GLN A 64 -16.62 4.57 -7.80
CA GLN A 64 -16.38 5.17 -9.11
C GLN A 64 -15.09 6.01 -9.08
N ARG A 65 -14.57 6.40 -10.24
CA ARG A 65 -13.47 7.36 -10.34
C ARG A 65 -13.74 8.60 -9.47
N TYR A 66 -12.73 9.04 -8.73
CA TYR A 66 -12.76 10.19 -7.82
C TYR A 66 -13.60 10.03 -6.55
N ASP A 67 -14.18 8.85 -6.28
CA ASP A 67 -14.76 8.58 -4.98
C ASP A 67 -13.67 8.54 -3.89
N TRP A 68 -14.07 8.90 -2.68
CA TRP A 68 -13.23 8.75 -1.50
C TRP A 68 -13.26 7.30 -1.02
N SER A 69 -12.09 6.66 -1.05
CA SER A 69 -11.86 5.41 -0.36
C SER A 69 -11.42 5.67 1.08
N PHE A 70 -11.17 4.59 1.80
CA PHE A 70 -10.55 4.58 3.12
C PHE A 70 -9.27 3.73 3.04
N MET A 71 -8.29 4.06 3.87
CA MET A 71 -7.10 3.26 4.11
C MET A 71 -6.58 3.61 5.50
N ARG A 72 -6.16 2.63 6.28
CA ARG A 72 -5.43 2.87 7.53
C ARG A 72 -3.96 2.58 7.33
N PHE A 73 -3.09 3.54 7.66
CA PHE A 73 -1.64 3.38 7.60
C PHE A 73 -1.09 3.24 9.01
N PHE A 74 -0.18 2.29 9.20
CA PHE A 74 0.39 1.96 10.51
C PHE A 74 1.90 2.16 10.51
N ILE A 75 2.42 2.51 11.67
CA ILE A 75 3.85 2.62 11.96
C ILE A 75 4.08 1.96 13.31
N HIS A 76 5.00 1.00 13.37
CA HIS A 76 5.30 0.28 14.60
C HIS A 76 6.79 0.25 14.86
N ASN A 77 7.18 0.42 16.11
CA ASN A 77 8.54 0.16 16.56
C ASN A 77 8.58 -1.13 17.37
N ASN A 78 9.20 -2.18 16.82
CA ASN A 78 9.25 -3.50 17.44
C ASN A 78 9.96 -3.51 18.81
N LYS A 79 10.89 -2.56 19.05
CA LYS A 79 11.68 -2.45 20.29
C LYS A 79 10.96 -1.66 21.37
N SER A 80 10.43 -0.48 21.07
CA SER A 80 9.70 0.34 22.05
C SER A 80 8.22 -0.05 22.20
N LYS A 81 7.69 -0.92 21.34
CA LYS A 81 6.27 -1.26 21.23
C LYS A 81 5.37 -0.08 20.87
N LEU A 82 5.94 1.03 20.41
CA LEU A 82 5.19 2.17 19.90
C LEU A 82 4.43 1.72 18.66
N LEU A 83 3.10 1.78 18.70
CA LEU A 83 2.22 1.60 17.54
C LEU A 83 1.49 2.91 17.26
N MET A 84 1.58 3.41 16.04
CA MET A 84 0.86 4.57 15.56
C MET A 84 0.03 4.16 14.35
N SER A 85 -1.15 4.74 14.19
CA SER A 85 -1.96 4.56 13.00
C SER A 85 -2.64 5.86 12.61
N THR A 86 -2.85 6.06 11.31
CA THR A 86 -3.61 7.18 10.78
C THR A 86 -4.59 6.71 9.72
N ASP A 87 -5.80 7.28 9.74
CA ASP A 87 -6.82 7.02 8.74
C ASP A 87 -6.65 8.02 7.59
N TYR A 88 -6.64 7.51 6.37
CA TYR A 88 -6.44 8.27 5.16
C TYR A 88 -7.56 7.96 4.16
N HIS A 89 -7.94 8.98 3.39
CA HIS A 89 -8.99 8.85 2.39
C HIS A 89 -8.40 9.10 1.00
N PRO A 90 -7.77 8.10 0.37
CA PRO A 90 -7.26 8.26 -0.98
C PRO A 90 -8.43 8.36 -1.96
N ARG A 91 -8.29 9.22 -2.98
CA ARG A 91 -9.27 9.29 -4.05
C ARG A 91 -9.01 8.20 -5.07
N VAL A 92 -10.07 7.51 -5.43
CA VAL A 92 -10.04 6.46 -6.44
C VAL A 92 -9.59 7.07 -7.76
N ASP A 93 -8.58 6.46 -8.35
CA ASP A 93 -7.93 6.89 -9.58
C ASP A 93 -7.20 8.25 -9.52
N GLU A 94 -6.93 8.77 -8.32
CA GLU A 94 -5.97 9.86 -8.14
C GLU A 94 -4.72 9.35 -7.44
N PHE A 95 -3.58 9.79 -7.97
CA PHE A 95 -2.30 9.56 -7.33
C PHE A 95 -2.26 10.34 -6.02
N THR A 96 -2.24 9.61 -4.90
CA THR A 96 -2.30 10.24 -3.58
C THR A 96 -1.00 10.04 -2.82
N THR A 97 -0.52 11.10 -2.15
CA THR A 97 0.72 11.08 -1.36
C THR A 97 0.42 11.31 0.12
N ILE A 98 0.87 10.37 0.96
CA ILE A 98 0.91 10.51 2.41
C ILE A 98 2.32 10.89 2.79
N LYS A 99 2.49 11.96 3.57
CA LYS A 99 3.78 12.41 4.09
C LYS A 99 3.74 12.32 5.60
N ILE A 100 4.72 11.62 6.18
CA ILE A 100 4.88 11.60 7.63
C ILE A 100 5.93 12.68 7.96
N PRO A 101 5.54 13.78 8.64
CA PRO A 101 6.49 14.82 9.01
C PRO A 101 7.45 14.30 10.09
N ASN A 102 8.62 14.92 10.19
CA ASN A 102 9.59 14.70 11.28
C ASN A 102 10.05 13.24 11.48
N THR A 103 10.11 12.43 10.43
CA THR A 103 10.53 11.02 10.49
C THR A 103 12.02 10.79 10.75
N ASN A 104 12.74 11.80 11.23
CA ASN A 104 14.17 11.70 11.54
C ASN A 104 14.46 10.66 12.62
N PHE A 105 13.52 10.45 13.55
CA PHE A 105 13.62 9.40 14.56
C PHE A 105 13.50 7.98 13.99
N MET A 106 13.00 7.83 12.76
CA MET A 106 12.94 6.54 12.04
C MET A 106 14.22 6.28 11.25
N VAL A 107 14.92 7.34 10.84
CA VAL A 107 16.22 7.24 10.17
C VAL A 107 17.20 6.60 11.15
N GLN A 108 17.92 5.56 10.70
CA GLN A 108 18.86 4.78 11.53
C GLN A 108 18.24 3.93 12.65
N ASN A 109 16.94 3.66 12.61
CA ASN A 109 16.29 2.76 13.58
C ASN A 109 15.62 1.59 12.86
N GLU A 110 16.27 0.43 12.90
CA GLU A 110 15.86 -0.80 12.20
C GLU A 110 14.57 -1.41 12.77
N HIS A 111 14.09 -0.93 13.91
CA HIS A 111 12.92 -1.50 14.56
C HIS A 111 11.60 -0.91 14.04
N TYR A 112 11.65 0.14 13.20
CA TYR A 112 10.46 0.72 12.60
C TYR A 112 9.98 -0.06 11.37
N THR A 113 8.71 -0.46 11.40
CA THR A 113 7.98 -1.03 10.28
C THR A 113 6.74 -0.22 9.95
N VAL A 114 6.30 -0.29 8.70
CA VAL A 114 5.04 0.29 8.23
C VAL A 114 4.17 -0.78 7.59
N TRP A 115 2.85 -0.66 7.74
CA TRP A 115 1.88 -1.43 6.93
C TRP A 115 0.63 -0.61 6.62
N ALA A 116 -0.24 -1.14 5.77
CA ALA A 116 -1.53 -0.53 5.46
C ALA A 116 -2.67 -1.55 5.41
N GLU A 117 -3.88 -1.07 5.69
CA GLU A 117 -5.13 -1.83 5.65
C GLU A 117 -6.16 -1.10 4.78
N PHE A 118 -6.93 -1.83 3.98
CA PHE A 118 -7.98 -1.30 3.11
C PHE A 118 -9.37 -1.85 3.46
N PRO A 119 -10.46 -1.08 3.22
CA PRO A 119 -11.82 -1.57 3.26
C PRO A 119 -12.07 -2.51 2.10
N GLY A 120 -12.03 -3.81 2.38
CA GLY A 120 -12.27 -4.82 1.37
C GLY A 120 -11.92 -6.21 1.87
N LEU A 121 -12.36 -7.20 1.11
CA LEU A 121 -11.99 -8.59 1.31
C LEU A 121 -11.38 -9.09 0.01
N LYS A 122 -10.19 -9.68 0.10
CA LYS A 122 -9.56 -10.38 -1.02
C LYS A 122 -9.94 -11.85 -1.02
N ASN A 123 -10.22 -12.38 -2.20
CA ASN A 123 -10.42 -13.81 -2.40
C ASN A 123 -9.04 -14.49 -2.47
N ILE A 124 -8.78 -15.41 -1.56
CA ILE A 124 -7.63 -16.32 -1.63
C ILE A 124 -8.18 -17.69 -2.04
N SER A 125 -7.75 -18.19 -3.20
CA SER A 125 -7.97 -19.57 -3.59
C SER A 125 -6.91 -20.47 -2.93
N THR A 126 -7.37 -21.44 -2.15
CA THR A 126 -6.53 -22.51 -1.61
C THR A 126 -6.85 -23.81 -2.34
N PHE A 127 -5.82 -24.40 -2.96
CA PHE A 127 -5.92 -25.70 -3.60
C PHE A 127 -5.57 -26.79 -2.58
N THR A 128 -6.52 -27.68 -2.31
CA THR A 128 -6.28 -28.86 -1.50
C THR A 128 -6.35 -30.10 -2.38
N SER A 129 -5.28 -30.88 -2.39
CA SER A 129 -5.24 -32.17 -3.07
C SER A 129 -5.68 -33.25 -2.10
N VAL A 130 -6.84 -33.87 -2.35
CA VAL A 130 -7.36 -35.00 -1.56
C VAL A 130 -7.27 -36.25 -2.43
N ARG A 131 -6.91 -37.37 -1.82
CA ARG A 131 -6.99 -38.68 -2.47
C ARG A 131 -8.42 -39.19 -2.33
N GLU A 132 -9.12 -39.34 -3.45
CA GLU A 132 -10.48 -39.85 -3.48
C GLU A 132 -10.54 -41.14 -4.30
N ASN A 133 -11.33 -42.09 -3.82
CA ASN A 133 -11.63 -43.31 -4.55
C ASN A 133 -12.70 -43.01 -5.61
N GLN A 134 -12.30 -42.93 -6.88
CA GLN A 134 -13.22 -42.73 -8.00
C GLN A 134 -13.51 -44.07 -8.68
N THR A 135 -14.78 -44.27 -9.02
CA THR A 135 -15.28 -45.48 -9.67
C THR A 135 -15.40 -45.25 -11.18
N PHE A 136 -14.67 -46.03 -11.97
CA PHE A 136 -14.62 -45.95 -13.44
C PHE A 136 -15.30 -47.17 -14.07
N PRO A 137 -16.05 -47.00 -15.17
CA PRO A 137 -16.65 -48.13 -15.87
C PRO A 137 -15.59 -48.95 -16.61
N CYS A 138 -15.72 -50.28 -16.58
CA CYS A 138 -14.93 -51.17 -17.43
C CYS A 138 -15.51 -51.14 -18.86
N THR A 139 -15.18 -50.13 -19.67
CA THR A 139 -15.61 -50.08 -21.09
C THR A 139 -14.61 -50.80 -21.99
N PHE A 140 -14.95 -52.01 -22.42
CA PHE A 140 -14.23 -52.72 -23.48
C PHE A 140 -14.81 -52.33 -24.85
N ASN A 141 -14.53 -51.11 -25.31
CA ASN A 141 -14.77 -50.81 -26.71
C ASN A 141 -13.62 -51.40 -27.53
N ASN A 142 -13.93 -52.35 -28.41
CA ASN A 142 -13.04 -53.09 -29.30
C ASN A 142 -12.33 -52.23 -30.37
N SER A 143 -12.00 -50.98 -30.06
CA SER A 143 -11.36 -50.02 -30.95
C SER A 143 -10.13 -49.45 -30.24
N ILE A 144 -8.98 -50.08 -30.50
CA ILE A 144 -7.59 -49.56 -30.42
C ILE A 144 -7.50 -48.22 -29.68
N GLY A 145 -7.55 -48.29 -28.34
CA GLY A 145 -7.38 -47.15 -27.45
C GLY A 145 -6.20 -47.45 -26.53
N VAL A 146 -5.20 -46.57 -26.57
CA VAL A 146 -3.90 -46.68 -25.90
C VAL A 146 -4.05 -47.17 -24.46
N MET A 147 -3.59 -48.39 -24.18
CA MET A 147 -3.40 -48.88 -22.80
C MET A 147 -2.26 -48.10 -22.16
N GLU A 148 -2.57 -46.99 -21.50
CA GLU A 148 -1.67 -46.37 -20.53
C GLU A 148 -1.54 -47.31 -19.33
N THR A 149 -0.45 -48.07 -19.31
CA THR A 149 0.26 -48.62 -18.13
C THR A 149 -0.50 -48.54 -16.79
N LEU A 150 -1.48 -49.42 -16.60
CA LEU A 150 -2.12 -49.64 -15.30
C LEU A 150 -1.96 -51.12 -14.93
N THR A 151 -1.03 -51.39 -14.03
CA THR A 151 -0.62 -52.73 -13.56
C THR A 151 -1.66 -53.45 -12.69
N ASN A 152 -2.80 -52.82 -12.36
CA ASN A 152 -3.86 -53.39 -11.51
C ASN A 152 -5.17 -53.69 -12.28
N TYR A 153 -5.08 -54.32 -13.46
CA TYR A 153 -6.26 -54.66 -14.28
C TYR A 153 -6.93 -56.00 -13.89
N THR A 154 -6.67 -56.55 -12.70
CA THR A 154 -7.30 -57.82 -12.28
C THR A 154 -8.82 -57.70 -12.12
N ASP A 155 -9.32 -56.52 -11.76
CA ASP A 155 -10.72 -56.35 -11.36
C ASP A 155 -11.70 -56.24 -12.55
N CYS A 156 -11.25 -55.74 -13.71
CA CYS A 156 -12.09 -55.70 -14.93
C CYS A 156 -12.07 -57.00 -15.75
N LYS A 157 -11.24 -57.99 -15.39
CA LYS A 157 -10.97 -59.15 -16.27
C LYS A 157 -12.13 -60.15 -16.39
N ASN A 158 -13.04 -60.19 -15.42
CA ASN A 158 -14.12 -61.19 -15.36
C ASN A 158 -15.55 -60.61 -15.44
N ASN A 159 -15.72 -59.29 -15.34
CA ASN A 159 -17.03 -58.65 -15.39
C ASN A 159 -17.10 -57.72 -16.60
N THR A 160 -17.79 -58.17 -17.66
CA THR A 160 -18.05 -57.38 -18.89
C THR A 160 -18.94 -56.15 -18.65
N SER A 161 -19.47 -55.98 -17.45
CA SER A 161 -20.29 -54.84 -17.02
C SER A 161 -19.87 -54.24 -15.66
N GLY A 162 -18.63 -54.47 -15.22
CA GLY A 162 -18.14 -54.02 -13.92
C GLY A 162 -17.70 -52.54 -13.88
N ASN A 163 -17.58 -52.01 -12.66
CA ASN A 163 -16.82 -50.80 -12.39
C ASN A 163 -15.58 -51.16 -11.56
N TYR A 164 -14.47 -50.43 -11.73
CA TYR A 164 -13.30 -50.53 -10.86
C TYR A 164 -13.11 -49.22 -10.09
N THR A 165 -12.56 -49.30 -8.88
CA THR A 165 -12.27 -48.12 -8.06
C THR A 165 -10.77 -47.86 -8.07
N LYS A 166 -10.38 -46.62 -8.35
CA LYS A 166 -8.98 -46.18 -8.34
C LYS A 166 -8.85 -44.97 -7.43
N GLU A 167 -7.78 -44.93 -6.65
CA GLU A 167 -7.40 -43.74 -5.89
C GLU A 167 -6.89 -42.68 -6.88
N VAL A 168 -7.58 -41.55 -6.95
CA VAL A 168 -7.27 -40.41 -7.81
C VAL A 168 -7.01 -39.19 -6.94
N ILE A 169 -6.02 -38.38 -7.31
CA ILE A 169 -5.79 -37.09 -6.66
C ILE A 169 -6.82 -36.11 -7.23
N VAL A 170 -7.77 -35.70 -6.40
CA VAL A 170 -8.75 -34.67 -6.72
C VAL A 170 -8.27 -33.36 -6.12
N ASN A 171 -8.07 -32.36 -6.99
CA ASN A 171 -7.71 -31.01 -6.56
C ASN A 171 -8.99 -30.20 -6.38
N THR A 172 -9.33 -29.87 -5.13
CA THR A 172 -10.45 -28.99 -4.81
C THR A 172 -9.95 -27.57 -4.62
N GLU A 173 -10.52 -26.62 -5.38
CA GLU A 173 -10.31 -25.20 -5.16
C GLU A 173 -11.32 -24.70 -4.12
N THR A 174 -10.83 -24.07 -3.06
CA THR A 174 -11.67 -23.43 -2.03
C THR A 174 -11.35 -21.95 -1.97
N PHE A 175 -12.38 -21.11 -1.90
CA PHE A 175 -12.22 -19.66 -1.80
C PHE A 175 -12.51 -19.21 -0.37
N LYS A 176 -11.59 -18.46 0.22
CA LYS A 176 -11.79 -17.78 1.50
C LYS A 176 -11.55 -16.29 1.34
N LEU A 177 -12.44 -15.50 1.94
CA LEU A 177 -12.35 -14.04 1.98
C LEU A 177 -11.47 -13.63 3.16
N TYR A 178 -10.43 -12.83 2.90
CA TYR A 178 -9.53 -12.31 3.91
C TYR A 178 -9.50 -10.78 3.89
N PRO A 179 -9.35 -10.10 5.03
CA PRO A 179 -9.09 -8.67 5.06
C PRO A 179 -7.87 -8.28 4.22
N ILE A 180 -7.95 -7.14 3.53
CA ILE A 180 -6.84 -6.62 2.74
C ILE A 180 -5.87 -5.88 3.66
N ILE A 181 -4.91 -6.64 4.19
CA ILE A 181 -3.82 -6.17 5.05
C ILE A 181 -2.51 -6.38 4.30
N LEU A 182 -1.74 -5.32 4.10
CA LEU A 182 -0.42 -5.40 3.51
C LEU A 182 0.60 -5.88 4.56
N PRO A 183 1.59 -6.70 4.19
CA PRO A 183 2.61 -7.15 5.14
C PRO A 183 3.47 -5.97 5.63
N PRO A 184 3.98 -6.00 6.87
CA PRO A 184 4.90 -4.98 7.38
C PRO A 184 6.17 -4.87 6.54
N LYS A 185 6.65 -3.63 6.37
CA LYS A 185 7.90 -3.29 5.68
C LYS A 185 8.82 -2.47 6.56
N HIS A 186 10.10 -2.81 6.62
CA HIS A 186 11.12 -2.04 7.32
C HIS A 186 11.41 -0.73 6.59
N ILE A 187 11.57 0.35 7.36
CA ILE A 187 11.94 1.66 6.83
C ILE A 187 13.46 1.78 6.68
N PHE A 188 14.23 1.13 7.54
CA PHE A 188 15.69 1.23 7.60
C PHE A 188 16.32 -0.15 7.74
N SER A 189 17.46 -0.35 7.06
CA SER A 189 18.31 -1.54 7.21
C SER A 189 19.68 -1.12 7.74
N ASN A 190 20.02 -1.61 8.92
CA ASN A 190 21.32 -1.35 9.54
C ASN A 190 22.47 -2.01 8.77
N LEU A 191 22.23 -3.20 8.19
CA LEU A 191 23.23 -3.94 7.41
C LEU A 191 23.71 -3.14 6.19
N THR A 192 22.77 -2.54 5.46
CA THR A 192 23.08 -1.81 4.22
C THR A 192 23.17 -0.30 4.42
N GLN A 193 22.96 0.19 5.65
CA GLN A 193 22.86 1.62 5.96
C GLN A 193 21.92 2.36 4.99
N SER A 194 20.78 1.75 4.71
CA SER A 194 19.84 2.21 3.69
C SER A 194 18.46 2.48 4.27
N PHE A 195 17.72 3.39 3.64
CA PHE A 195 16.43 3.89 4.09
C PHE A 195 15.43 3.92 2.92
N VAL A 196 14.21 3.43 3.15
CA VAL A 196 13.11 3.50 2.18
C VAL A 196 12.45 4.87 2.29
N ASN A 197 12.74 5.75 1.32
CA ASN A 197 12.23 7.12 1.31
C ASN A 197 10.77 7.24 0.83
N TYR A 198 10.31 6.28 0.01
CA TYR A 198 8.90 6.17 -0.35
C TYR A 198 8.46 4.71 -0.49
N PHE A 199 7.21 4.45 -0.12
CA PHE A 199 6.51 3.20 -0.36
C PHE A 199 5.42 3.43 -1.41
N THR A 200 5.17 2.46 -2.28
CA THR A 200 4.07 2.52 -3.24
C THR A 200 3.11 1.37 -3.00
N ILE A 201 1.82 1.69 -2.88
CA ILE A 201 0.73 0.74 -2.79
C ILE A 201 -0.06 0.77 -4.09
N ILE A 202 -0.34 -0.41 -4.63
CA ILE A 202 -1.22 -0.58 -5.78
C ILE A 202 -2.49 -1.26 -5.30
N VAL A 203 -3.62 -0.57 -5.49
CA VAL A 203 -4.96 -1.04 -5.13
C VAL A 203 -5.66 -1.53 -6.39
N GLN A 204 -6.10 -2.78 -6.40
CA GLN A 204 -6.79 -3.39 -7.53
C GLN A 204 -8.30 -3.22 -7.38
N LEU A 205 -8.91 -2.61 -8.40
CA LEU A 205 -10.36 -2.47 -8.53
C LEU A 205 -10.94 -3.43 -9.57
N GLU A 206 -12.09 -4.01 -9.25
CA GLU A 206 -12.91 -4.78 -10.18
C GLU A 206 -14.35 -4.34 -10.09
N ASN A 207 -14.85 -3.73 -11.17
CA ASN A 207 -16.19 -3.13 -11.21
C ASN A 207 -16.43 -2.21 -10.01
N GLY A 208 -15.38 -1.45 -9.64
CA GLY A 208 -15.39 -0.54 -8.51
C GLY A 208 -15.18 -1.17 -7.14
N LYS A 209 -15.11 -2.49 -6.99
CA LYS A 209 -14.79 -3.12 -5.70
C LYS A 209 -13.29 -3.23 -5.50
N ILE A 210 -12.79 -2.91 -4.30
CA ILE A 210 -11.41 -3.21 -3.93
C ILE A 210 -11.30 -4.72 -3.70
N VAL A 211 -10.57 -5.39 -4.58
CA VAL A 211 -10.39 -6.85 -4.53
C VAL A 211 -9.02 -7.27 -4.01
N ASP A 212 -8.03 -6.38 -4.10
CA ASP A 212 -6.69 -6.63 -3.58
C ASP A 212 -5.92 -5.31 -3.39
N ALA A 213 -4.86 -5.38 -2.60
CA ALA A 213 -3.82 -4.35 -2.56
C ALA A 213 -2.47 -5.01 -2.32
N VAL A 214 -1.43 -4.44 -2.90
CA VAL A 214 -0.07 -4.97 -2.79
C VAL A 214 0.95 -3.83 -2.72
N TRP A 215 2.07 -4.05 -2.01
CA TRP A 215 3.23 -3.19 -2.18
C TRP A 215 3.78 -3.35 -3.59
N ASP A 216 4.08 -2.26 -4.27
CA ASP A 216 4.55 -2.31 -5.65
C ASP A 216 5.81 -3.17 -5.81
N GLY A 217 6.74 -3.07 -4.84
CA GLY A 217 7.94 -3.89 -4.79
C GLY A 217 7.72 -5.40 -4.59
N ASP A 218 6.55 -5.82 -4.08
CA ASP A 218 6.23 -7.23 -3.81
C ASP A 218 5.61 -7.94 -5.02
N ARG A 219 5.26 -7.19 -6.07
CA ARG A 219 4.54 -7.74 -7.23
C ARG A 219 5.36 -8.76 -8.02
N ILE A 220 6.67 -8.51 -8.12
CA ILE A 220 7.60 -9.37 -8.86
C ILE A 220 8.76 -9.72 -7.94
N PRO A 221 8.89 -10.99 -7.54
CA PRO A 221 10.03 -11.44 -6.74
C PRO A 221 11.36 -11.13 -7.42
N GLY A 222 12.32 -10.59 -6.67
CA GLY A 222 13.66 -10.28 -7.16
C GLY A 222 13.77 -8.98 -7.98
N MET A 223 12.68 -8.23 -8.14
CA MET A 223 12.68 -7.03 -8.98
C MET A 223 13.45 -5.87 -8.37
N CYS A 224 13.35 -5.75 -7.05
CA CYS A 224 14.02 -4.70 -6.28
C CYS A 224 15.54 -4.77 -6.43
N GLU A 225 16.11 -5.98 -6.35
CA GLU A 225 17.55 -6.24 -6.50
C GLU A 225 18.07 -5.93 -7.91
N LYS A 226 17.20 -5.96 -8.93
CA LYS A 226 17.57 -5.66 -10.32
C LYS A 226 17.49 -4.18 -10.66
N GLN A 227 16.60 -3.42 -10.03
CA GLN A 227 16.32 -2.02 -10.38
C GLN A 227 16.84 -0.99 -9.38
N CYS A 228 17.16 -1.42 -8.16
CA CYS A 228 17.49 -0.53 -7.07
C CYS A 228 18.87 -0.85 -6.52
N ASP A 229 19.64 0.21 -6.25
CA ASP A 229 20.99 0.06 -5.70
C ASP A 229 20.96 -0.57 -4.32
N GLN A 230 19.86 -0.39 -3.58
CA GLN A 230 19.63 -0.92 -2.26
C GLN A 230 18.19 -1.40 -2.16
N CYS A 231 18.00 -2.54 -1.50
CA CYS A 231 16.70 -3.16 -1.31
C CYS A 231 16.45 -3.46 0.17
N ILE A 232 15.24 -3.16 0.66
CA ILE A 232 14.77 -3.45 2.00
C ILE A 232 13.35 -3.99 1.87
N ASP A 233 13.13 -5.27 2.21
CA ASP A 233 11.84 -5.96 2.07
C ASP A 233 11.17 -5.75 0.69
N SER A 234 11.97 -5.92 -0.37
CA SER A 234 11.56 -5.70 -1.77
C SER A 234 11.19 -4.24 -2.12
N GLN A 235 11.47 -3.27 -1.24
CA GLN A 235 11.31 -1.84 -1.49
C GLN A 235 12.66 -1.17 -1.76
N CYS A 236 12.66 -0.21 -2.67
CA CYS A 236 13.88 0.51 -3.06
C CYS A 236 14.33 1.47 -1.95
N GLY A 237 15.52 1.23 -1.43
CA GLY A 237 16.17 2.09 -0.45
C GLY A 237 17.18 3.05 -1.09
N VAL A 238 17.54 4.08 -0.36
CA VAL A 238 18.68 4.96 -0.63
C VAL A 238 19.64 4.85 0.54
N LYS A 239 20.96 4.81 0.29
CA LYS A 239 21.94 4.82 1.38
C LYS A 239 21.79 6.12 2.18
N VAL A 240 21.84 6.05 3.51
CA VAL A 240 21.65 7.22 4.38
C VAL A 240 22.60 8.37 4.04
N LYS A 241 23.85 8.06 3.68
CA LYS A 241 24.84 9.05 3.26
C LYS A 241 24.51 9.80 1.97
N ASP A 242 23.69 9.19 1.09
CA ASP A 242 23.30 9.74 -0.20
C ASP A 242 21.93 10.44 -0.12
N MET A 243 21.26 10.34 1.03
CA MET A 243 20.01 11.04 1.25
C MET A 243 20.27 12.54 1.35
N LYS A 244 19.66 13.31 0.45
CA LYS A 244 19.59 14.77 0.52
C LYS A 244 18.60 15.26 1.59
N CYS A 245 18.73 14.72 2.79
CA CYS A 245 18.01 15.25 3.93
C CYS A 245 18.73 16.51 4.37
N ASN A 246 18.15 17.67 4.06
CA ASN A 246 18.65 19.03 4.33
C ASN A 246 19.44 19.67 3.18
N GLU A 247 18.75 20.09 2.11
CA GLU A 247 19.21 21.24 1.30
C GLU A 247 18.89 22.60 1.97
N LEU A 248 18.55 22.61 3.28
CA LEU A 248 18.47 23.85 4.07
C LEU A 248 19.81 24.25 4.70
N ARG A 249 20.93 23.54 4.44
CA ARG A 249 22.22 23.84 5.05
C ARG A 249 23.10 24.81 4.26
N ASP A 250 22.81 25.07 2.99
CA ASP A 250 23.73 25.84 2.13
C ASP A 250 23.39 27.34 1.98
N ASN A 251 22.27 27.81 2.55
CA ASN A 251 21.92 29.24 2.54
C ASN A 251 22.14 29.95 3.88
N ASP A 252 22.45 29.24 4.97
CA ASP A 252 22.92 29.85 6.22
C ASP A 252 24.44 29.72 6.34
N LYS A 253 25.15 30.49 5.48
CA LYS A 253 26.39 31.15 5.93
C LYS A 253 26.01 32.23 6.94
N LEU A 254 25.43 31.84 8.08
CA LEU A 254 25.31 32.73 9.22
C LEU A 254 26.61 32.64 10.01
N SER A 255 27.55 33.49 9.61
CA SER A 255 28.63 33.97 10.45
C SER A 255 28.08 34.36 11.84
N ASN A 256 28.73 33.85 12.89
CA ASN A 256 28.53 34.15 14.31
C ASN A 256 27.28 33.55 15.00
N SER A 257 27.40 32.31 15.51
CA SER A 257 26.66 31.91 16.71
C SER A 257 27.60 31.93 17.91
N THR A 258 27.33 32.86 18.82
CA THR A 258 28.01 33.02 20.11
C THR A 258 27.43 31.99 21.09
N ILE A 259 28.30 31.22 21.74
CA ILE A 259 27.93 30.31 22.83
C ILE A 259 27.46 31.17 24.01
N ILE A 260 26.16 31.15 24.33
CA ILE A 260 25.64 31.67 25.60
C ILE A 260 25.34 30.47 26.49
N ASN A 261 26.20 30.26 27.49
CA ASN A 261 25.93 29.35 28.61
C ASN A 261 24.81 29.95 29.47
N GLY A 262 23.56 29.56 29.22
CA GLY A 262 22.38 29.98 29.97
C GLY A 262 21.94 28.94 30.99
N THR A 263 22.34 29.12 32.25
CA THR A 263 21.87 28.40 33.43
C THR A 263 20.35 28.56 33.59
N THR A 264 19.59 27.46 33.64
CA THR A 264 18.15 27.52 33.94
C THR A 264 17.92 27.25 35.43
N THR A 265 17.63 28.31 36.18
CA THR A 265 17.24 28.27 37.59
C THR A 265 15.84 27.67 37.73
N THR A 266 15.71 26.59 38.50
CA THR A 266 14.42 25.96 38.83
C THR A 266 13.87 26.58 40.11
N THR A 267 12.72 27.26 40.04
CA THR A 267 12.00 27.75 41.23
C THR A 267 10.79 26.85 41.47
N THR A 268 10.87 26.01 42.50
CA THR A 268 9.78 25.22 43.06
C THR A 268 8.93 26.11 43.97
N THR A 269 7.60 26.13 43.76
CA THR A 269 6.65 26.56 44.78
C THR A 269 5.50 25.57 44.85
N THR A 270 5.41 24.89 45.98
CA THR A 270 4.41 23.90 46.39
C THR A 270 3.18 24.60 46.96
N THR A 271 1.98 24.27 46.45
CA THR A 271 0.77 23.90 47.22
C THR A 271 -0.44 23.85 46.30
N GLY A 272 -1.28 22.81 46.45
CA GLY A 272 -2.64 22.79 45.90
C GLY A 272 -2.85 21.83 44.74
N THR A 273 -3.27 20.61 45.07
CA THR A 273 -3.96 19.62 44.25
C THR A 273 -4.54 20.10 42.92
N SER A 274 -3.94 19.69 41.81
CA SER A 274 -4.65 19.35 40.57
C SER A 274 -3.79 18.43 39.72
N THR A 275 -4.41 17.35 39.27
CA THR A 275 -3.87 16.33 38.36
C THR A 275 -3.37 16.95 37.05
N THR A 276 -2.07 16.81 36.78
CA THR A 276 -1.43 17.18 35.52
C THR A 276 -0.73 15.98 34.90
N THR A 277 -1.14 15.61 33.69
CA THR A 277 -0.32 14.85 32.75
C THR A 277 0.73 15.80 32.15
N PRO A 278 1.96 15.33 31.92
CA PRO A 278 2.40 15.33 30.53
C PRO A 278 3.28 14.11 30.21
N SER A 279 2.83 13.27 29.25
CA SER A 279 3.77 12.42 28.51
C SER A 279 4.37 13.27 27.40
N SER A 280 5.53 13.85 27.67
CA SER A 280 6.37 14.47 26.66
C SER A 280 7.20 13.36 25.99
N THR A 281 6.85 13.02 24.75
CA THR A 281 7.78 12.29 23.88
C THR A 281 8.98 13.20 23.64
N PRO A 282 10.23 12.76 23.90
CA PRO A 282 11.40 13.59 23.64
C PRO A 282 11.52 13.81 22.13
N ILE A 283 11.30 15.05 21.67
CA ILE A 283 11.77 15.50 20.36
C ILE A 283 13.28 15.59 20.50
N LEU A 284 14.01 14.72 19.80
CA LEU A 284 15.45 14.82 19.65
C LEU A 284 15.76 16.06 18.81
N ILE A 285 15.92 17.19 19.51
CA ILE A 285 16.43 18.45 18.96
C ILE A 285 17.95 18.37 19.05
N ARG A 286 18.63 18.11 17.93
CA ARG A 286 20.06 18.42 17.78
C ARG A 286 20.13 19.73 17.00
N ASP A 287 20.61 20.79 17.66
CA ASP A 287 20.85 22.14 17.12
C ASP A 287 19.64 23.01 16.75
N GLY A 288 18.42 22.70 17.22
CA GLY A 288 17.28 23.61 17.07
C GLY A 288 16.69 23.74 15.65
N ILE A 289 17.20 22.99 14.67
CA ILE A 289 16.75 23.04 13.27
C ILE A 289 15.93 21.78 12.95
N PRO A 290 14.65 21.92 12.52
CA PRO A 290 13.88 20.80 11.99
C PRO A 290 14.59 20.25 10.74
N ILE A 291 15.04 19.00 10.81
CA ILE A 291 15.60 18.27 9.67
C ILE A 291 14.42 17.98 8.72
N ASN A 292 14.14 18.90 7.80
CA ASN A 292 12.94 18.91 6.96
C ASN A 292 13.03 18.01 5.69
N GLY A 293 14.09 17.21 5.52
CA GLY A 293 14.33 16.49 4.25
C GLY A 293 14.06 14.98 4.25
N CYS A 294 14.06 14.31 5.39
CA CYS A 294 14.00 12.84 5.50
C CYS A 294 12.58 12.31 5.68
N GLN A 295 11.60 12.82 4.92
CA GLN A 295 10.19 12.43 5.06
C GLN A 295 9.92 11.06 4.44
N VAL A 296 9.37 10.12 5.21
CA VAL A 296 8.77 8.90 4.65
C VAL A 296 7.50 9.28 3.89
N LYS A 297 7.44 8.88 2.63
CA LYS A 297 6.27 9.08 1.76
C LYS A 297 5.59 7.74 1.49
N SER A 298 4.27 7.73 1.38
CA SER A 298 3.54 6.60 0.80
C SER A 298 2.71 7.11 -0.37
N PHE A 299 2.83 6.44 -1.51
CA PHE A 299 2.09 6.70 -2.72
C PHE A 299 1.05 5.62 -2.92
N ILE A 300 -0.15 6.02 -3.34
CA ILE A 300 -1.26 5.11 -3.61
C ILE A 300 -1.66 5.31 -5.06
N ALA A 301 -1.74 4.19 -5.78
CA ALA A 301 -2.24 4.14 -7.14
C ALA A 301 -3.29 3.05 -7.30
N TRP A 302 -4.15 3.24 -8.29
CA TRP A 302 -5.30 2.41 -8.56
C TRP A 302 -5.17 1.73 -9.91
N ALA A 303 -5.44 0.43 -9.91
CA ALA A 303 -5.42 -0.42 -11.09
C ALA A 303 -6.81 -1.03 -11.33
N GLY A 304 -7.05 -1.49 -12.55
CA GLY A 304 -8.30 -2.18 -12.90
C GLY A 304 -9.41 -1.24 -13.34
N VAL A 305 -10.65 -1.56 -12.96
CA VAL A 305 -11.86 -0.95 -13.53
C VAL A 305 -12.79 -0.45 -12.43
N ASP A 306 -13.24 0.80 -12.54
CA ASP A 306 -14.16 1.43 -11.60
C ASP A 306 -15.61 0.90 -11.75
N ARG A 307 -16.54 1.39 -10.92
CA ARG A 307 -17.96 0.99 -10.98
C ARG A 307 -18.63 1.27 -12.34
N LEU A 308 -18.13 2.25 -13.10
CA LEU A 308 -18.69 2.66 -14.38
C LEU A 308 -18.03 1.93 -15.57
N GLY A 309 -17.19 0.94 -15.32
CA GLY A 309 -16.48 0.22 -16.38
C GLY A 309 -15.28 0.97 -16.94
N LYS A 310 -14.85 2.08 -16.31
CA LYS A 310 -13.72 2.87 -16.79
C LYS A 310 -12.41 2.35 -16.21
N PRO A 311 -11.35 2.18 -17.03
CA PRO A 311 -10.05 1.77 -16.52
C PRO A 311 -9.44 2.87 -15.65
N CYS A 312 -8.79 2.48 -14.55
CA CYS A 312 -8.01 3.41 -13.72
C CYS A 312 -6.74 3.85 -14.46
N GLN A 313 -6.38 5.12 -14.34
CA GLN A 313 -5.25 5.80 -14.98
C GLN A 313 -4.12 6.15 -14.00
N SER A 314 -4.39 6.24 -12.69
CA SER A 314 -3.38 6.63 -11.69
C SER A 314 -2.16 5.70 -11.63
N ILE A 315 -2.31 4.43 -12.03
CA ILE A 315 -1.18 3.50 -12.17
C ILE A 315 -0.10 3.99 -13.14
N ASN A 316 -0.47 4.79 -14.14
CA ASN A 316 0.48 5.34 -15.10
C ASN A 316 1.24 6.56 -14.57
N LYS A 317 0.98 6.97 -13.32
CA LYS A 317 1.58 8.16 -12.68
C LYS A 317 2.49 7.80 -11.50
N ILE A 318 2.73 6.51 -11.27
CA ILE A 318 3.49 6.06 -10.11
C ILE A 318 4.98 6.43 -10.30
N PRO A 319 5.62 7.11 -9.34
CA PRO A 319 7.06 7.36 -9.35
C PRO A 319 7.80 6.12 -8.87
N SER A 320 7.62 5.01 -9.56
CA SER A 320 8.23 3.73 -9.22
C SER A 320 9.12 3.27 -10.35
N LYS A 321 10.29 2.73 -9.99
CA LYS A 321 11.12 2.01 -10.95
C LYS A 321 10.43 0.74 -11.48
N PHE A 322 9.42 0.24 -10.75
CA PHE A 322 8.63 -0.92 -11.13
C PHE A 322 7.49 -0.61 -12.09
N GLN A 323 7.29 0.66 -12.51
CA GLN A 323 6.11 1.11 -13.27
C GLN A 323 5.78 0.24 -14.50
N GLU A 324 6.78 -0.16 -15.27
CA GLU A 324 6.60 -1.04 -16.45
C GLU A 324 5.90 -2.36 -16.12
N TYR A 325 6.09 -2.83 -14.89
CA TYR A 325 5.52 -4.07 -14.38
C TYR A 325 4.24 -3.82 -13.60
N SER A 326 4.05 -2.61 -13.08
CA SER A 326 2.89 -2.19 -12.30
C SER A 326 1.60 -2.18 -13.13
N ALA A 327 1.69 -1.97 -14.45
CA ALA A 327 0.51 -1.85 -15.32
C ALA A 327 -0.22 -3.19 -15.59
N THR A 328 0.43 -4.34 -15.38
CA THR A 328 -0.21 -5.66 -15.56
C THR A 328 -1.19 -5.91 -14.42
N SER A 329 -2.43 -6.29 -14.71
CA SER A 329 -3.41 -6.67 -13.67
C SER A 329 -2.86 -7.81 -12.81
N ILE A 330 -2.99 -7.70 -11.48
CA ILE A 330 -2.49 -8.72 -10.52
C ILE A 330 -3.04 -10.11 -10.85
N LYS A 331 -4.29 -10.19 -11.34
CA LYS A 331 -4.90 -11.45 -11.79
C LYS A 331 -4.18 -12.16 -12.92
N LYS A 332 -3.33 -11.46 -13.67
CA LYS A 332 -2.51 -12.03 -14.76
C LYS A 332 -1.09 -12.37 -14.31
N ILE A 333 -0.65 -11.86 -13.15
CA ILE A 333 0.66 -12.17 -12.59
C ILE A 333 0.59 -13.61 -12.06
N GLY A 334 1.33 -14.52 -12.71
CA GLY A 334 1.39 -15.93 -12.33
C GLY A 334 0.51 -16.88 -13.16
N THR A 335 -0.30 -16.39 -14.10
CA THR A 335 -1.09 -17.27 -15.00
C THR A 335 -0.31 -17.80 -16.20
N GLY A 336 0.96 -17.45 -16.37
CA GLY A 336 1.83 -18.09 -17.36
C GLY A 336 3.05 -17.26 -17.76
N LEU A 337 4.23 -17.89 -17.74
CA LEU A 337 5.51 -17.32 -18.21
C LEU A 337 5.46 -16.77 -19.66
N LEU A 338 4.51 -17.26 -20.46
CA LEU A 338 4.27 -16.83 -21.84
C LEU A 338 3.39 -15.58 -21.96
N THR A 339 2.42 -15.35 -21.06
CA THR A 339 1.52 -14.19 -21.17
C THR A 339 2.21 -12.89 -20.76
N ASP A 340 3.15 -12.96 -19.81
CA ASP A 340 3.94 -11.79 -19.39
C ASP A 340 5.01 -11.39 -20.44
N PHE A 341 5.46 -12.33 -21.29
CA PHE A 341 6.36 -12.03 -22.41
C PHE A 341 5.61 -11.57 -23.68
N LEU A 342 4.45 -12.16 -23.98
CA LEU A 342 3.68 -11.83 -25.19
C LEU A 342 2.95 -10.49 -25.11
N TYR A 343 2.54 -10.02 -23.92
CA TYR A 343 1.97 -8.68 -23.79
C TYR A 343 2.97 -7.56 -24.10
N ARG A 344 4.29 -7.81 -23.97
CA ARG A 344 5.35 -6.84 -24.31
C ARG A 344 5.62 -6.68 -25.81
N VAL A 345 5.10 -7.57 -26.67
CA VAL A 345 5.41 -7.56 -28.12
C VAL A 345 4.31 -6.88 -28.95
N ASN A 346 3.15 -6.55 -28.36
CA ASN A 346 2.01 -5.98 -29.09
C ASN A 346 1.63 -4.54 -28.66
N ASP A 347 2.53 -3.82 -27.98
CA ASP A 347 2.36 -2.42 -27.57
C ASP A 347 2.61 -1.41 -28.71
N GLN A 348 2.13 -1.69 -29.92
CA GLN A 348 2.03 -0.68 -30.99
C GLN A 348 0.83 0.28 -30.82
N ASN A 349 0.05 0.15 -29.75
CA ASN A 349 -1.13 0.98 -29.47
C ASN A 349 -1.02 1.71 -28.12
N ASN A 350 0.08 2.42 -27.87
CA ASN A 350 0.17 3.35 -26.75
C ASN A 350 -0.75 4.57 -27.01
N PRO A 351 -1.81 4.80 -26.22
CA PRO A 351 -2.76 5.90 -26.45
C PRO A 351 -2.29 7.25 -25.86
N ASN A 352 -0.99 7.47 -25.67
CA ASN A 352 -0.43 8.70 -25.08
C ASN A 352 0.45 9.55 -26.02
N THR A 353 0.30 9.39 -27.33
CA THR A 353 0.76 10.35 -28.34
C THR A 353 -0.47 10.91 -29.07
N PRO A 354 -0.51 12.21 -29.41
CA PRO A 354 -1.44 12.66 -30.45
C PRO A 354 -1.28 11.84 -31.73
#